data_AF-A0A1C4SVL5-F1
#
_entry.id   AF-A0A1C4SVL5-F1
#
_cell.length_a   1.000
_cell.length_b   1.000
_cell.length_c   1.000
_cell.angle_alpha   90.00
_cell.angle_beta   90.00
_cell.angle_gamma   90.00
#
_symmetry.space_group_name_H-M   'P 1'
#
loop_
_entity.id
_entity.type
_entity.pdbx_description
1 polymer ?
#
loop_
_entity_poly.entity_id
_entity_poly.type
_entity_poly.pdbx_seq_one_letter_code
_entity_poly.pdbx_strand_id
1 'polypeptide(L)'
;LCGICFAVRDLPEEGLFMPPAVEICISIVALGFTSMMFGLMISAMVKTSEMTMPLLVMFAIVQLVFTGVLFQVYGTPGLEQLTWLMPSRWGVAAAGSTLDLAHLMPPWDPKNPTDLDPLWEATATQWGINIFVLLVIGLVCAVAVARLLRRHEPEVMRK
;
A
#
# COMPACT_ATOMS: atom_id res chain seq x y z
N LEU A 1 -0.19 -5.37 15.94
CA LEU A 1 -0.92 -6.00 14.81
C LEU A 1 -0.32 -7.36 14.47
N CYS A 2 0.91 -7.41 13.93
CA CYS A 2 1.53 -8.68 13.50
C CYS A 2 1.62 -9.75 14.60
N GLY A 3 2.06 -9.40 15.82
CA GLY A 3 2.10 -10.34 16.95
C GLY A 3 0.73 -10.91 17.38
N ILE A 4 -0.37 -10.18 17.13
CA ILE A 4 -1.73 -10.66 17.41
C ILE A 4 -2.19 -11.58 16.27
N CYS A 5 -1.92 -11.21 15.02
CA CYS A 5 -2.30 -12.00 13.85
C CYS A 5 -1.61 -13.37 13.81
N PHE A 6 -0.32 -13.44 14.13
CA PHE A 6 0.45 -14.68 14.11
C PHE A 6 0.19 -15.58 15.32
N ALA A 7 -0.38 -15.04 16.40
CA ALA A 7 -0.80 -15.85 17.55
C ALA A 7 -2.07 -16.68 17.27
N VAL A 8 -2.83 -16.34 16.23
CA VAL A 8 -4.15 -16.95 15.92
C VAL A 8 -4.12 -17.77 14.63
N ARG A 9 -3.10 -17.62 13.78
CA ARG A 9 -3.00 -18.30 12.48
C ARG A 9 -1.65 -18.96 12.27
N ASP A 10 -1.69 -20.19 11.80
CA ASP A 10 -0.54 -20.88 11.24
C ASP A 10 -0.10 -20.19 9.94
N LEU A 11 1.19 -19.87 9.87
CA LEU A 11 1.82 -19.27 8.70
C LEU A 11 2.33 -20.40 7.79
N PRO A 12 2.42 -20.16 6.47
CA PRO A 12 3.06 -21.12 5.57
C PRO A 12 4.49 -21.45 6.06
N GLU A 13 4.91 -22.71 5.92
CA GLU A 13 6.22 -23.19 6.38
C GLU A 13 7.38 -22.63 5.55
N GLU A 14 7.10 -22.19 4.31
CA GLU A 14 8.07 -21.61 3.38
C GLU A 14 7.77 -20.13 3.13
N GLY A 15 8.78 -19.28 3.30
CA GLY A 15 8.76 -17.89 2.86
C GLY A 15 9.60 -17.69 1.61
N LEU A 16 9.40 -16.56 0.94
CA LEU A 16 10.05 -16.29 -0.35
C LEU A 16 11.56 -16.09 -0.22
N PHE A 17 11.98 -15.36 0.81
CA PHE A 17 13.39 -15.06 1.11
C PHE A 17 13.68 -15.09 2.61
N MET A 18 12.70 -14.73 3.43
CA MET A 18 12.74 -14.67 4.89
C MET A 18 11.56 -15.43 5.51
N PRO A 19 11.52 -15.65 6.83
CA PRO A 19 10.34 -16.19 7.48
C PRO A 19 9.10 -15.36 7.08
N PRO A 20 7.98 -15.97 6.64
CA PRO A 20 6.79 -15.26 6.17
C PRO A 20 6.27 -14.20 7.14
N ALA A 21 6.40 -14.46 8.44
CA ALA A 21 6.07 -13.51 9.49
C ALA A 21 6.83 -12.18 9.36
N VAL A 22 8.12 -12.23 8.99
CA VAL A 22 8.98 -11.06 8.84
C VAL A 22 8.64 -10.30 7.56
N GLU A 23 8.43 -11.00 6.44
CA GLU A 23 8.06 -10.38 5.16
C GLU A 23 6.74 -9.63 5.25
N ILE A 24 5.74 -10.23 5.90
CA ILE A 24 4.44 -9.59 6.16
C ILE A 24 4.60 -8.40 7.12
N CYS A 25 5.42 -8.54 8.18
CA CYS A 25 5.71 -7.42 9.07
C CYS A 25 6.31 -6.24 8.32
N ILE A 26 7.32 -6.48 7.48
CA ILE A 26 7.98 -5.44 6.67
C ILE A 26 6.96 -4.80 5.73
N SER A 27 6.12 -5.60 5.07
CA SER A 27 5.09 -5.12 4.15
C SER A 27 4.09 -4.20 4.85
N ILE A 28 3.61 -4.58 6.04
CA ILE A 28 2.67 -3.79 6.84
C ILE A 28 3.34 -2.52 7.37
N VAL A 29 4.59 -2.59 7.85
CA VAL A 29 5.33 -1.43 8.35
C VAL A 29 5.58 -0.43 7.23
N ALA A 30 6.02 -0.90 6.07
CA ALA A 30 6.24 -0.05 4.91
C ALA A 30 4.93 0.62 4.47
N LEU A 31 3.85 -0.15 4.34
CA LEU A 31 2.51 0.38 4.02
C LEU A 31 2.05 1.43 5.05
N GLY A 32 2.20 1.14 6.34
CA GLY A 32 1.85 2.06 7.42
C GLY A 32 2.63 3.37 7.35
N PHE A 33 3.94 3.29 7.08
CA PHE A 33 4.80 4.46 6.91
C PHE A 33 4.35 5.32 5.71
N THR A 34 4.12 4.71 4.55
CA THR A 34 3.69 5.44 3.35
C THR A 34 2.29 6.05 3.53
N SER A 35 1.36 5.33 4.16
CA SER A 35 0.01 5.85 4.49
C SER A 35 0.07 7.02 5.47
N MET A 36 0.98 6.98 6.46
CA MET A 36 1.22 8.11 7.35
C MET A 36 1.70 9.36 6.58
N MET A 37 2.63 9.19 5.63
CA MET A 37 3.11 10.31 4.81
C MET A 37 1.99 10.92 3.96
N PHE A 38 1.10 10.10 3.39
CA PHE A 38 -0.09 10.60 2.69
C PHE A 38 -1.04 11.37 3.63
N GLY A 39 -1.27 10.86 4.83
CA GLY A 39 -2.10 11.55 5.83
C GLY A 39 -1.54 12.92 6.22
N LEU A 40 -0.22 13.03 6.36
CA LEU A 40 0.46 14.31 6.60
C LEU A 40 0.37 15.25 5.39
N MET A 41 0.53 14.73 4.18
CA MET A 41 0.41 15.50 2.95
C MET A 41 -0.99 16.10 2.80
N ILE A 42 -2.03 15.30 3.05
CA ILE A 42 -3.42 15.75 3.06
C ILE A 42 -3.63 16.81 4.14
N SER A 43 -3.15 16.56 5.36
CA SER A 43 -3.27 17.51 6.48
C SER A 43 -2.62 18.86 6.17
N ALA A 44 -1.48 18.86 5.47
CA ALA A 44 -0.77 20.08 5.08
C ALA A 44 -1.43 20.84 3.90
N MET A 45 -2.30 20.17 3.12
CA MET A 45 -3.03 20.81 2.01
C MET A 45 -4.35 21.43 2.45
N VAL A 46 -4.96 20.93 3.53
CA VAL A 46 -6.27 21.38 4.01
C VAL A 46 -6.09 22.52 5.02
N LYS A 47 -6.74 23.66 4.77
CA LYS A 47 -6.64 24.87 5.62
C LYS A 47 -7.42 24.77 6.94
N THR A 48 -8.37 23.84 7.04
CA THR A 48 -9.30 23.71 8.17
C THR A 48 -9.28 22.29 8.73
N SER A 49 -8.93 22.14 10.01
CA SER A 49 -8.85 20.83 10.69
C SER A 49 -10.15 20.03 10.63
N GLU A 50 -11.30 20.69 10.63
CA GLU A 50 -12.63 20.06 10.58
C GLU A 50 -12.90 19.33 9.25
N MET A 51 -12.30 19.77 8.15
CA MET A 51 -12.43 19.14 6.83
C MET A 51 -11.39 18.04 6.59
N THR A 52 -10.39 17.92 7.47
CA THR A 52 -9.31 16.95 7.31
C THR A 52 -9.79 15.53 7.62
N MET A 53 -10.65 15.36 8.63
CA MET A 53 -11.17 14.04 9.00
C MET A 53 -12.00 13.39 7.88
N PRO A 54 -13.02 14.05 7.29
CA PRO A 54 -13.79 13.43 6.20
C PRO A 54 -12.93 13.10 4.99
N LEU A 55 -11.96 13.96 4.66
CA LEU A 55 -11.11 13.77 3.48
C LEU A 55 -10.16 12.58 3.66
N LEU A 56 -9.59 12.40 4.85
CA LEU A 56 -8.77 11.23 5.17
C LEU A 56 -9.58 9.92 5.08
N VAL A 57 -10.83 9.93 5.56
CA VAL A 57 -11.71 8.76 5.46
C VAL A 57 -12.03 8.44 3.99
N MET A 58 -12.38 9.46 3.20
CA MET A 58 -12.64 9.28 1.76
C MET A 58 -11.41 8.71 1.04
N PHE A 59 -10.22 9.21 1.36
CA PHE A 59 -8.98 8.69 0.81
C PHE A 59 -8.73 7.22 1.21
N ALA A 60 -8.98 6.86 2.47
CA ALA A 60 -8.85 5.48 2.93
C ALA A 60 -9.82 4.52 2.20
N ILE A 61 -11.06 4.95 1.94
CA ILE A 61 -12.04 4.18 1.16
C ILE A 61 -11.54 3.97 -0.26
N VAL A 62 -11.05 5.03 -0.90
CA VAL A 62 -10.47 4.97 -2.25
C VAL A 62 -9.28 4.00 -2.29
N GLN A 63 -8.36 4.11 -1.33
CA GLN A 63 -7.24 3.18 -1.21
C GLN A 63 -7.71 1.73 -1.07
N LEU A 64 -8.75 1.48 -0.28
CA LEU A 64 -9.30 0.15 -0.06
C LEU A 64 -9.88 -0.44 -1.37
N VAL A 65 -10.65 0.35 -2.11
CA VAL A 65 -11.21 -0.04 -3.42
C VAL A 65 -10.11 -0.43 -4.40
N PHE A 66 -9.01 0.33 -4.44
CA PHE A 66 -7.90 0.12 -5.37
C PHE A 66 -6.84 -0.88 -4.87
N THR A 67 -7.10 -1.65 -3.81
CA THR A 67 -6.19 -2.72 -3.35
C THR A 67 -6.04 -3.87 -4.35
N GLY A 68 -7.05 -4.12 -5.18
CA GLY A 68 -7.16 -5.31 -6.04
C GLY A 68 -7.83 -6.51 -5.37
N VAL A 69 -8.19 -6.41 -4.08
CA VAL A 69 -8.89 -7.48 -3.34
C VAL A 69 -10.40 -7.41 -3.52
N LEU A 70 -10.96 -6.20 -3.62
CA LEU A 70 -12.41 -6.01 -3.76
C LEU A 70 -12.90 -6.04 -5.21
N PHE A 71 -12.04 -5.64 -6.14
CA PHE A 71 -12.38 -5.53 -7.56
C PHE A 71 -11.18 -5.96 -8.39
N GLN A 72 -11.44 -6.53 -9.56
CA GLN A 72 -10.41 -6.75 -10.56
C GLN A 72 -9.92 -5.40 -11.09
N VAL A 73 -8.68 -5.04 -10.74
CA VAL A 73 -8.06 -3.76 -11.11
C VAL A 73 -6.99 -3.88 -12.20
N TYR A 74 -6.58 -5.11 -12.52
CA TYR A 74 -5.59 -5.43 -13.56
C TYR A 74 -6.29 -5.70 -14.90
N GLY A 75 -5.57 -5.53 -16.01
CA GLY A 75 -6.09 -5.86 -17.35
C GLY A 75 -7.01 -4.80 -17.97
N THR A 76 -7.34 -3.73 -17.25
CA THR A 76 -8.09 -2.58 -17.78
C THR A 76 -7.17 -1.37 -17.94
N PRO A 77 -6.83 -0.98 -19.19
CA PRO A 77 -6.03 0.21 -19.44
C PRO A 77 -6.68 1.47 -18.86
N GLY A 78 -5.90 2.29 -18.17
CA GLY A 78 -6.32 3.49 -17.45
C GLY A 78 -6.56 3.21 -15.97
N LEU A 79 -7.32 2.17 -15.63
CA LEU A 79 -7.62 1.81 -14.25
C LEU A 79 -6.36 1.30 -13.52
N GLU A 80 -5.60 0.44 -14.19
CA GLU A 80 -4.40 -0.16 -13.64
C GLU A 80 -3.36 0.90 -13.24
N GLN A 81 -3.11 1.88 -14.10
CA GLN A 81 -2.17 2.97 -13.83
C GLN A 81 -2.61 3.85 -12.65
N LEU A 82 -3.92 4.05 -12.46
CA LEU A 82 -4.43 4.78 -11.30
C LEU A 82 -4.17 4.01 -10.01
N THR A 83 -4.26 2.68 -10.04
CA THR A 83 -4.00 1.85 -8.86
C THR A 83 -2.54 1.88 -8.43
N TRP A 84 -1.61 2.10 -9.36
CA TRP A 84 -0.18 2.20 -9.05
C TRP A 84 0.17 3.42 -8.17
N LEU A 85 -0.68 4.45 -8.15
CA LEU A 85 -0.50 5.59 -7.24
C LEU A 85 -0.93 5.28 -5.81
N MET A 86 -1.73 4.24 -5.62
CA MET A 86 -2.28 3.89 -4.31
C MET A 86 -1.30 2.99 -3.57
N PRO A 87 -0.75 3.40 -2.40
CA PRO A 87 0.22 2.59 -1.68
C PRO A 87 -0.40 1.28 -1.16
N SER A 88 -1.72 1.26 -0.92
CA SER A 88 -2.47 0.07 -0.54
C SER A 88 -2.37 -1.05 -1.56
N ARG A 89 -2.35 -0.74 -2.86
CA ARG A 89 -2.18 -1.70 -3.96
C ARG A 89 -0.87 -2.47 -3.82
N TRP A 90 0.22 -1.75 -3.61
CA TRP A 90 1.57 -2.32 -3.45
C TRP A 90 1.76 -3.04 -2.12
N GLY A 91 1.20 -2.50 -1.03
CA GLY A 91 1.32 -3.12 0.30
C GLY A 91 0.55 -4.43 0.40
N VAL A 92 -0.65 -4.48 -0.18
CA VAL A 92 -1.44 -5.72 -0.26
C VAL A 92 -0.80 -6.71 -1.24
N ALA A 93 -0.25 -6.25 -2.36
CA ALA A 93 0.50 -7.10 -3.28
C ALA A 93 1.75 -7.72 -2.63
N ALA A 94 2.49 -6.96 -1.81
CA ALA A 94 3.64 -7.49 -1.06
C ALA A 94 3.21 -8.58 -0.07
N ALA A 95 2.21 -8.31 0.77
CA ALA A 95 1.69 -9.33 1.69
C ALA A 95 1.06 -10.53 0.94
N GLY A 96 0.43 -10.26 -0.20
CA GLY A 96 -0.21 -11.26 -1.04
C GLY A 96 0.80 -12.18 -1.74
N SER A 97 1.95 -11.66 -2.18
CA SER A 97 3.02 -12.48 -2.74
C SER A 97 3.62 -13.45 -1.71
N THR A 98 3.78 -13.04 -0.44
CA THR A 98 4.25 -13.95 0.63
C THR A 98 3.21 -15.01 1.01
N LEU A 99 1.92 -14.69 0.94
CA LEU A 99 0.83 -15.60 1.31
C LEU A 99 0.26 -16.38 0.12
N ASP A 100 0.79 -16.19 -1.08
CA ASP A 100 0.26 -16.71 -2.33
C ASP A 100 -1.24 -16.43 -2.55
N LEU A 101 -1.61 -15.16 -2.34
CA LEU A 101 -3.00 -14.71 -2.39
C LEU A 101 -3.62 -14.86 -3.78
N ALA A 102 -2.78 -14.89 -4.83
CA ALA A 102 -3.21 -15.13 -6.21
C ALA A 102 -3.93 -16.48 -6.37
N HIS A 103 -3.43 -17.54 -5.72
CA HIS A 103 -4.05 -18.86 -5.79
C HIS A 103 -5.09 -19.12 -4.69
N LEU A 104 -4.99 -18.41 -3.56
CA LEU A 104 -5.94 -18.55 -2.46
C LEU A 104 -7.26 -17.81 -2.69
N MET A 105 -7.25 -16.71 -3.45
CA MET A 105 -8.46 -15.98 -3.76
C MET A 105 -9.27 -16.66 -4.89
N PRO A 106 -10.61 -16.58 -4.84
CA PRO A 106 -11.44 -17.01 -5.96
C PRO A 106 -11.02 -16.26 -7.24
N PRO A 107 -10.87 -16.95 -8.38
CA PRO A 107 -10.49 -16.29 -9.63
C PRO A 107 -11.57 -15.29 -10.05
N TRP A 108 -11.14 -14.12 -10.53
CA TRP A 108 -12.04 -13.07 -11.00
C TRP A 108 -12.81 -13.48 -12.25
N ASP A 109 -12.19 -14.26 -13.15
CA ASP A 109 -12.85 -14.91 -14.28
C ASP A 109 -12.98 -16.42 -14.04
N PRO A 110 -14.19 -16.95 -13.78
CA PRO A 110 -14.43 -18.38 -13.63
C PRO A 110 -14.07 -19.21 -14.88
N LYS A 111 -13.96 -18.58 -16.06
CA LYS A 111 -13.61 -19.24 -17.33
C LYS A 111 -12.10 -19.31 -17.56
N ASN A 112 -11.32 -18.44 -16.93
CA ASN A 112 -9.86 -18.40 -17.01
C ASN A 112 -9.25 -18.33 -15.60
N PRO A 113 -9.16 -19.47 -14.88
CA PRO A 113 -8.60 -19.51 -13.53
C PRO A 113 -7.10 -19.16 -13.45
N THR A 114 -6.43 -19.01 -14.60
CA THR A 114 -5.02 -18.58 -14.69
C THR A 114 -4.85 -17.08 -14.93
N ASP A 115 -5.95 -16.32 -15.05
CA ASP A 115 -5.90 -14.85 -15.16
C ASP A 115 -5.64 -14.24 -13.79
N LEU A 116 -4.41 -14.40 -13.32
CA LEU A 116 -3.95 -13.93 -12.02
C LEU A 116 -3.30 -12.55 -12.14
N ASP A 117 -3.42 -11.75 -11.10
CA ASP A 117 -2.78 -10.44 -11.01
C ASP A 117 -1.25 -10.59 -10.98
N PRO A 118 -0.50 -10.06 -11.97
CA PRO A 118 0.96 -10.15 -11.99
C PRO A 118 1.63 -9.52 -10.77
N LEU A 119 0.99 -8.54 -10.12
CA LEU A 119 1.55 -7.94 -8.91
C LEU A 119 1.56 -8.88 -7.70
N TRP A 120 0.71 -9.92 -7.73
CA TRP A 120 0.56 -10.89 -6.65
C TRP A 120 1.35 -12.18 -6.86
N GLU A 121 2.15 -12.24 -7.92
CA GLU A 121 3.01 -13.39 -8.18
C GLU A 121 3.86 -13.71 -6.94
N ALA A 122 3.78 -14.96 -6.47
CA ALA A 122 4.48 -15.45 -5.28
C ALA A 122 5.97 -15.66 -5.56
N THR A 123 6.66 -14.58 -5.91
CA THR A 123 8.08 -14.56 -6.27
C THR A 123 8.80 -13.50 -5.43
N ALA A 124 9.98 -13.82 -4.89
CA ALA A 124 10.77 -12.90 -4.05
C ALA A 124 11.12 -11.59 -4.77
N THR A 125 11.33 -11.68 -6.09
CA THR A 125 11.53 -10.52 -6.96
C THR A 125 10.33 -9.59 -6.98
N GLN A 126 9.12 -10.15 -7.13
CA GLN A 126 7.88 -9.36 -7.17
C GLN A 126 7.60 -8.71 -5.81
N TRP A 127 7.81 -9.45 -4.72
CA TRP A 127 7.77 -8.91 -3.36
C TRP A 127 8.73 -7.71 -3.20
N GLY A 128 9.99 -7.87 -3.64
CA GLY A 128 10.99 -6.82 -3.58
C GLY A 128 10.62 -5.57 -4.39
N ILE A 129 10.05 -5.75 -5.58
CA ILE A 129 9.52 -4.65 -6.40
C ILE A 129 8.38 -3.95 -5.68
N ASN A 130 7.44 -4.70 -5.09
CA ASN A 130 6.30 -4.13 -4.37
C ASN A 130 6.75 -3.25 -3.19
N ILE A 131 7.72 -3.73 -2.39
CA ILE A 131 8.31 -2.96 -1.30
C ILE A 131 9.08 -1.73 -1.84
N PHE A 132 9.88 -1.91 -2.88
CA PHE A 132 10.67 -0.82 -3.47
C PHE A 132 9.77 0.33 -3.95
N VAL A 133 8.73 0.02 -4.73
CA VAL A 133 7.79 1.05 -5.23
C VAL A 133 7.08 1.73 -4.06
N LEU A 134 6.68 0.98 -3.04
CA LEU A 134 6.01 1.53 -1.87
C LEU A 134 6.90 2.50 -1.08
N LEU A 135 8.21 2.21 -0.98
CA LEU A 135 9.20 3.11 -0.39
C LEU A 135 9.44 4.36 -1.26
N VAL A 136 9.48 4.21 -2.58
CA VAL A 136 9.60 5.34 -3.52
C VAL A 136 8.41 6.28 -3.39
N ILE A 137 7.18 5.75 -3.34
CA ILE A 137 5.97 6.55 -3.10
C ILE A 137 6.06 7.27 -1.75
N GLY A 138 6.45 6.55 -0.68
CA GLY A 138 6.64 7.13 0.64
C GLY A 138 7.65 8.28 0.65
N LEU A 139 8.78 8.12 -0.04
CA LEU A 139 9.81 9.14 -0.19
C LEU A 139 9.30 10.37 -0.96
N VAL A 140 8.58 10.17 -2.06
CA VAL A 140 7.97 11.26 -2.83
C VAL A 140 6.98 12.04 -1.97
N CYS A 141 6.13 11.35 -1.22
CA CYS A 141 5.22 11.99 -0.27
C CYS A 141 5.97 12.74 0.84
N ALA A 142 7.03 12.16 1.40
CA ALA A 142 7.85 12.82 2.42
C ALA A 142 8.50 14.11 1.89
N VAL A 143 9.02 14.08 0.66
CA VAL A 143 9.58 15.28 -0.01
C VAL A 143 8.49 16.32 -0.26
N ALA A 144 7.28 15.90 -0.68
CA ALA A 144 6.15 16.81 -0.87
C ALA A 144 5.72 17.47 0.44
N VAL A 145 5.59 16.69 1.53
CA VAL A 145 5.30 17.19 2.88
C VAL A 145 6.37 18.18 3.34
N ALA A 146 7.65 17.84 3.20
CA ALA A 146 8.75 18.73 3.57
C ALA A 146 8.71 20.06 2.79
N ARG A 147 8.35 20.02 1.50
CA ARG A 147 8.17 21.24 0.68
C ARG A 147 6.94 22.05 1.11
N LEU A 148 5.83 21.39 1.44
CA LEU A 148 4.61 22.06 1.90
C LEU A 148 4.81 22.71 3.27
N LEU A 149 5.52 22.06 4.20
CA LEU A 149 5.85 22.62 5.50
C LEU A 149 6.78 23.83 5.37
N ARG A 150 7.82 23.76 4.53
CA ARG A 150 8.68 24.93 4.23
C ARG A 150 7.94 26.11 3.61
N ARG A 151 6.81 25.88 2.93
CA ARG A 151 5.94 26.96 2.42
C ARG A 151 5.01 27.54 3.49
N HIS A 152 4.70 26.76 4.53
CA HIS A 152 3.87 27.17 5.66
C HIS A 152 4.66 27.75 6.83
N GLU A 153 6.00 27.72 6.82
CA GLU A 153 6.84 28.55 7.69
C GLU A 153 6.99 29.95 7.07
N PRO A 154 6.20 30.96 7.47
CA PRO A 154 6.27 32.29 6.90
C PRO A 154 7.12 33.17 7.84
N GLU A 155 8.26 33.64 7.32
CA GLU A 155 9.03 34.83 7.74
C GLU A 155 9.54 35.00 9.21
N VAL A 156 9.03 34.31 10.24
CA VAL A 156 9.36 34.62 11.65
C VAL A 156 10.66 33.96 12.14
N MET A 157 11.16 32.92 11.46
CA MET A 157 12.41 32.24 11.82
C MET A 157 13.66 32.80 11.11
N ARG A 158 13.54 33.93 10.40
CA ARG A 158 14.70 34.70 9.95
C ARG A 158 15.13 35.66 11.06
N LYS A 159 15.72 35.13 12.12
CA LYS A 159 16.59 35.88 13.04
C LYS A 159 17.87 35.10 13.26
#